data_AF-A0A3C0JPL3-F1
#
_entry.id   AF-A0A3C0JPL3-F1
#
_cell.length_a   1.000
_cell.length_b   1.000
_cell.length_c   1.000
_cell.angle_alpha   90.00
_cell.angle_beta   90.00
_cell.angle_gamma   90.00
#
_symmetry.space_group_name_H-M   'P 1'
#
loop_
_entity.id
_entity.type
_entity.pdbx_description
1 polymer ?
#
loop_
_entity_poly.entity_id
_entity_poly.type
_entity_poly.pdbx_seq_one_letter_code
_entity_poly.pdbx_strand_id
1 'polypeptide(L)'
;MYEENVKMFGPLRLHRGMTEDQMSVMADPLRAPNAGLPSMQDAVKNGAVLCGPPERIIEQLRALAERYPGLDRVGMSHPVGTPQSLILEQLEWLAKDVMPAFKGKVDAAVPAD
;
A
#
# COMPACT_ATOMS: atom_id res chain seq x y z
N MET A 1 -9.80 2.90 -7.70
CA MET A 1 -9.17 3.42 -6.46
C MET A 1 -7.67 3.69 -6.63
N TYR A 2 -6.88 2.72 -7.12
CA TYR A 2 -5.44 2.93 -7.36
C TYR A 2 -5.16 3.99 -8.44
N GLU A 3 -5.85 3.96 -9.58
CA GLU A 3 -5.66 4.98 -10.63
C GLU A 3 -5.98 6.41 -10.15
N GLU A 4 -7.03 6.58 -9.35
CA GLU A 4 -7.38 7.87 -8.73
C GLU A 4 -6.32 8.32 -7.72
N ASN A 5 -5.72 7.38 -6.97
CA ASN A 5 -4.57 7.66 -6.12
C ASN A 5 -3.36 8.12 -6.94
N VAL A 6 -3.09 7.48 -8.08
CA VAL A 6 -2.00 7.87 -8.99
C VAL A 6 -2.25 9.29 -9.55
N LYS A 7 -3.46 9.60 -10.00
CA LYS A 7 -3.84 10.95 -10.45
C LYS A 7 -3.63 12.03 -9.40
N MET A 8 -4.00 11.74 -8.14
CA MET A 8 -3.89 12.70 -7.04
C MET A 8 -2.43 12.93 -6.60
N PHE A 9 -1.64 11.86 -6.48
CA PHE A 9 -0.32 11.92 -5.84
C PHE A 9 0.85 11.93 -6.81
N GLY A 10 0.66 11.54 -8.07
CA GLY A 10 1.72 11.56 -9.06
C GLY A 10 2.24 12.98 -9.39
N PRO A 11 1.43 14.06 -9.45
CA PRO A 11 1.96 15.41 -9.67
C PRO A 11 2.80 15.91 -8.49
N LEU A 12 2.57 15.35 -7.30
CA LEU A 12 3.33 15.65 -6.07
C LEU A 12 4.63 14.85 -5.97
N ARG A 13 4.96 14.03 -6.99
CA ARG A 13 6.14 13.15 -7.01
C ARG A 13 6.18 12.16 -5.84
N LEU A 14 5.01 11.80 -5.31
CA LEU A 14 4.86 10.83 -4.22
C LEU A 14 4.73 9.39 -4.73
N HIS A 15 4.72 9.19 -6.06
CA HIS A 15 4.79 7.88 -6.71
C HIS A 15 6.16 7.68 -7.33
N ARG A 16 6.98 6.79 -6.73
CA ARG A 16 8.35 6.48 -7.21
C ARG A 16 8.40 5.73 -8.56
N GLY A 17 7.26 5.24 -9.06
CA GLY A 17 7.18 4.40 -10.26
C GLY A 17 6.87 5.16 -11.56
N MET A 18 6.79 6.49 -11.55
CA MET A 18 6.43 7.29 -12.74
C MET A 18 7.63 8.02 -13.35
N THR A 19 7.66 8.08 -14.69
CA THR A 19 8.58 8.94 -15.44
C THR A 19 8.09 10.38 -15.50
N GLU A 20 8.98 11.33 -15.83
CA GLU A 20 8.60 12.75 -16.06
C GLU A 20 7.51 12.89 -17.13
N ASP A 21 7.64 12.15 -18.23
CA ASP A 21 6.65 12.17 -19.31
C ASP A 21 5.28 11.70 -18.81
N GLN A 22 5.24 10.59 -18.05
CA GLN A 22 4.01 10.09 -17.44
C GLN A 22 3.38 11.10 -16.48
N MET A 23 4.19 11.79 -15.67
CA MET A 23 3.70 12.84 -14.77
C MET A 23 3.10 14.01 -15.55
N SER A 24 3.72 14.41 -16.67
CA SER A 24 3.26 15.52 -17.48
C SER A 24 1.92 15.27 -18.21
N VAL A 25 1.66 14.02 -18.61
CA VAL A 25 0.46 13.67 -19.39
C VAL A 25 -0.70 13.18 -18.54
N MET A 26 -0.49 12.94 -17.25
CA MET A 26 -1.50 12.36 -16.36
C MET A 26 -2.71 13.27 -16.12
N ALA A 27 -2.53 14.59 -16.22
CA ALA A 27 -3.62 15.57 -16.13
C ALA A 27 -4.46 15.66 -17.42
N ASP A 28 -3.99 15.08 -18.54
CA ASP A 28 -4.69 15.07 -19.82
C ASP A 28 -5.56 13.82 -19.95
N PRO A 29 -6.90 13.94 -19.93
CA PRO A 29 -7.80 12.79 -19.97
C PRO A 29 -7.75 12.02 -21.29
N LEU A 30 -7.28 12.62 -22.38
CA LEU A 30 -7.14 11.96 -23.69
C LEU A 30 -5.84 11.15 -23.77
N ARG A 31 -4.79 11.60 -23.10
CA ARG A 31 -3.45 10.98 -23.18
C ARG A 31 -3.17 10.02 -22.04
N ALA A 32 -3.67 10.29 -20.83
CA ALA A 32 -3.43 9.49 -19.63
C ALA A 32 -3.72 7.99 -19.80
N PRO A 33 -4.83 7.55 -20.46
CA PRO A 33 -5.11 6.12 -20.63
C PRO A 33 -4.06 5.35 -21.44
N ASN A 34 -3.32 6.04 -22.32
CA ASN A 34 -2.36 5.43 -23.25
C ASN A 34 -0.90 5.70 -22.85
N ALA A 35 -0.66 6.36 -21.71
CA ALA A 35 0.67 6.78 -21.26
C ALA A 35 1.48 5.68 -20.55
N GLY A 36 0.97 4.45 -20.51
CA GLY A 36 1.61 3.34 -19.79
C GLY A 36 1.75 3.60 -18.29
N LEU A 37 0.76 4.29 -17.69
CA LEU A 37 0.78 4.61 -16.26
C LEU A 37 0.94 3.33 -15.41
N PRO A 38 1.58 3.42 -14.22
CA PRO A 38 1.75 2.27 -13.34
C PRO A 38 0.42 1.57 -13.08
N SER A 39 0.40 0.24 -13.18
CA SER A 39 -0.80 -0.55 -12.91
C SER A 39 -0.90 -0.96 -11.43
N MET A 40 -2.08 -1.38 -10.99
CA MET A 40 -2.27 -1.96 -9.66
C MET A 40 -1.43 -3.24 -9.51
N GLN A 41 -1.30 -4.04 -10.57
CA GLN A 41 -0.52 -5.27 -10.58
C GLN A 41 0.95 -4.97 -10.34
N ASP A 42 1.49 -3.90 -10.93
CA ASP A 42 2.85 -3.46 -10.68
C ASP A 42 3.03 -3.00 -9.22
N ALA A 43 2.05 -2.28 -8.68
CA ALA A 43 2.07 -1.82 -7.30
C ALA A 43 2.06 -2.99 -6.29
N VAL A 44 1.27 -4.03 -6.56
CA VAL A 44 1.26 -5.26 -5.75
C VAL A 44 2.58 -6.01 -5.88
N LYS A 45 3.11 -6.16 -7.10
CA LYS A 45 4.39 -6.84 -7.35
C LYS A 45 5.55 -6.18 -6.64
N ASN A 46 5.54 -4.85 -6.56
CA ASN A 46 6.60 -4.06 -5.94
C ASN A 46 6.40 -3.87 -4.41
N GLY A 47 5.33 -4.43 -3.83
CA GLY A 47 5.01 -4.33 -2.41
C GLY A 47 4.47 -2.96 -1.98
N ALA A 48 4.11 -2.09 -2.91
CA ALA A 48 3.51 -0.77 -2.63
C ALA A 48 2.02 -0.86 -2.26
N VAL A 49 1.35 -1.94 -2.68
CA VAL A 49 -0.05 -2.22 -2.36
C VAL A 49 -0.19 -3.65 -1.84
N LEU A 50 -0.82 -3.79 -0.68
CA LEU A 50 -1.24 -5.07 -0.11
C LEU A 50 -2.62 -5.43 -0.67
N CYS A 51 -2.75 -6.60 -1.29
CA CYS A 51 -4.01 -7.03 -1.91
C CYS A 51 -4.12 -8.56 -1.98
N GLY A 52 -5.25 -9.09 -1.54
CA GLY A 52 -5.57 -10.52 -1.59
C GLY A 52 -6.13 -11.07 -0.27
N PRO A 53 -6.25 -12.40 -0.17
CA PRO A 53 -6.71 -13.07 1.05
C PRO A 53 -5.68 -12.98 2.19
N PRO A 54 -6.04 -13.32 3.44
CA PRO A 54 -5.17 -13.07 4.61
C PRO A 54 -3.80 -13.74 4.47
N GLU A 55 -3.76 -14.94 3.92
CA GLU A 55 -2.55 -15.74 3.77
C GLU A 55 -1.53 -15.03 2.89
N ARG A 56 -2.01 -14.36 1.83
CA ARG A 56 -1.16 -13.59 0.92
C ARG A 56 -0.62 -12.34 1.60
N ILE A 57 -1.43 -11.67 2.43
CA ILE A 57 -0.96 -10.50 3.18
C ILE A 57 0.10 -10.91 4.21
N ILE A 58 -0.11 -12.04 4.90
CA ILE A 58 0.86 -12.61 5.85
C ILE A 58 2.18 -12.93 5.14
N GLU A 59 2.12 -13.58 3.97
CA GLU A 59 3.30 -13.91 3.16
C GLU A 59 4.08 -12.63 2.79
N GLN A 60 3.39 -11.61 2.30
CA GLN A 60 4.01 -10.32 1.92
C GLN A 60 4.69 -9.64 3.10
N LEU A 61 4.06 -9.61 4.28
CA LEU A 61 4.64 -9.01 5.48
C LEU A 61 5.82 -9.82 6.03
N ARG A 62 5.80 -11.16 5.92
CA ARG A 62 6.94 -12.01 6.28
C ARG A 62 8.14 -11.76 5.36
N ALA A 63 7.92 -11.67 4.05
CA ALA A 63 8.97 -11.33 3.10
C ALA A 63 9.57 -9.95 3.39
N LEU A 64 8.76 -8.99 3.86
CA LEU A 64 9.24 -7.68 4.30
C LEU A 64 10.13 -7.78 5.55
N ALA A 65 9.72 -8.56 6.55
CA ALA A 65 10.50 -8.78 7.77
C ALA A 65 11.85 -9.48 7.50
N GLU A 66 11.89 -10.42 6.55
CA GLU A 66 13.13 -11.06 6.09
C GLU A 66 14.06 -10.07 5.37
N ARG A 67 13.48 -9.19 4.53
CA ARG A 67 14.23 -8.17 3.79
C ARG A 67 14.80 -7.06 4.68
N TYR A 68 14.11 -6.75 5.78
CA TYR A 68 14.49 -5.68 6.72
C TYR A 68 14.65 -6.23 8.14
N PRO A 69 15.80 -6.85 8.47
CA PRO A 69 16.07 -7.34 9.83
C PRO A 69 15.95 -6.20 10.86
N GLY A 70 15.06 -6.37 11.83
CA GLY A 70 14.76 -5.35 12.85
C GLY A 70 13.51 -4.50 12.59
N LEU A 71 12.75 -4.78 11.52
CA LEU A 71 11.42 -4.19 11.32
C LEU A 71 10.49 -4.57 12.48
N ASP A 72 10.03 -3.56 13.22
CA ASP A 72 9.14 -3.72 14.39
C ASP A 72 7.74 -3.14 14.17
N ARG A 73 7.59 -2.22 13.19
CA ARG A 73 6.35 -1.50 12.91
C ARG A 73 6.10 -1.38 11.41
N VAL A 74 4.84 -1.53 11.02
CA VAL A 74 4.36 -1.31 9.65
C VAL A 74 3.18 -0.33 9.70
N GLY A 75 3.26 0.74 8.91
CA GLY A 75 2.14 1.64 8.66
C GLY A 75 1.35 1.19 7.44
N MET A 76 0.03 1.06 7.60
CA MET A 76 -0.89 0.74 6.50
C MET A 76 -1.92 1.86 6.39
N SER A 77 -2.28 2.24 5.16
CA SER A 77 -3.25 3.31 4.91
C SER A 77 -4.20 2.93 3.79
N HIS A 78 -5.42 3.47 3.87
CA HIS A 78 -6.41 3.32 2.81
C HIS A 78 -6.28 4.50 1.84
N PRO A 79 -6.52 4.31 0.54
CA PRO A 79 -6.57 5.40 -0.40
C PRO A 79 -7.63 6.45 -0.03
N VAL A 80 -7.36 7.72 -0.35
CA VAL A 80 -8.31 8.81 -0.18
C VAL A 80 -9.62 8.49 -0.90
N GLY A 81 -10.75 8.73 -0.22
CA GLY A 81 -12.08 8.44 -0.75
C GLY A 81 -12.58 7.01 -0.52
N THR A 82 -11.83 6.16 0.19
CA THR A 82 -12.35 4.85 0.62
C THR A 82 -13.55 5.04 1.56
N PRO A 83 -14.71 4.42 1.26
CA PRO A 83 -15.88 4.48 2.15
C PRO A 83 -15.55 3.99 3.56
N GLN A 84 -16.05 4.69 4.58
CA GLN A 84 -15.83 4.33 5.98
C GLN A 84 -16.24 2.90 6.30
N SER A 85 -17.36 2.41 5.74
CA SER A 85 -17.82 1.04 5.95
C SER A 85 -16.78 0.00 5.50
N LEU A 86 -16.14 0.21 4.35
CA LEU A 86 -15.10 -0.68 3.83
C LEU A 86 -13.82 -0.58 4.67
N ILE A 87 -13.47 0.61 5.17
CA ILE A 87 -12.33 0.78 6.09
C ILE A 87 -12.55 -0.07 7.35
N LEU A 88 -13.73 0.01 7.95
CA LEU A 88 -14.05 -0.75 9.16
C LEU A 88 -14.02 -2.26 8.93
N GLU A 89 -14.60 -2.73 7.83
CA GLU A 89 -14.57 -4.13 7.42
C GLU A 89 -13.12 -4.63 7.27
N GLN A 90 -12.27 -3.88 6.55
CA GLN A 90 -10.88 -4.25 6.32
C GLN A 90 -10.05 -4.23 7.60
N LEU A 91 -10.28 -3.27 8.50
CA LEU A 91 -9.61 -3.22 9.80
C LEU A 91 -10.00 -4.40 10.70
N GLU A 92 -11.29 -4.75 10.73
CA GLU A 92 -11.79 -5.90 11.50
C GLU A 92 -11.18 -7.21 10.98
N TRP A 93 -11.20 -7.39 9.66
CA TRP A 93 -10.61 -8.55 8.99
C TRP A 93 -9.09 -8.65 9.21
N LEU A 94 -8.36 -7.54 9.06
CA LEU A 94 -6.91 -7.49 9.30
C LEU A 94 -6.57 -7.90 10.73
N ALA A 95 -7.34 -7.39 11.70
CA ALA A 95 -7.13 -7.69 13.12
C ALA A 95 -7.40 -9.16 13.45
N LYS A 96 -8.44 -9.76 12.84
CA LYS A 96 -8.84 -11.15 13.09
C LYS A 96 -7.96 -12.16 12.37
N ASP A 97 -7.65 -11.92 11.10
CA ASP A 97 -7.14 -12.97 10.22
C ASP A 97 -5.65 -12.80 9.86
N VAL A 98 -5.07 -11.59 10.02
CA VAL A 98 -3.67 -11.32 9.68
C VAL A 98 -2.79 -11.13 10.92
N MET A 99 -3.17 -10.23 11.82
CA MET A 99 -2.36 -9.89 13.00
C MET A 99 -1.96 -11.08 13.89
N PRO A 100 -2.80 -12.13 14.10
CA PRO A 100 -2.40 -13.27 14.92
C PRO A 100 -1.16 -14.02 14.42
N ALA A 101 -0.87 -13.98 13.11
CA ALA A 101 0.30 -14.64 12.52
C ALA A 101 1.65 -14.01 12.92
N PHE A 102 1.62 -12.84 13.57
CA PHE A 102 2.79 -12.05 13.98
C PHE A 102 2.91 -11.89 15.51
N LYS A 103 2.10 -12.61 16.30
CA LYS A 103 2.18 -12.57 17.77
C LYS A 103 3.45 -13.30 18.27
N GLY A 104 4.56 -12.56 18.39
CA GLY A 104 5.82 -13.04 18.96
C GLY A 104 6.92 -11.96 18.93
N LYS A 105 7.52 -11.68 20.10
CA LYS A 105 8.45 -10.58 20.44
C LYS A 105 7.86 -9.17 20.40
N VAL A 106 7.09 -8.84 21.44
CA VAL A 106 6.90 -7.46 21.87
C VAL A 106 8.04 -7.18 22.85
N ASP A 107 9.17 -6.66 22.39
CA ASP A 107 10.05 -5.94 23.31
C ASP A 107 9.31 -4.69 23.76
N ALA A 108 9.41 -4.40 25.06
CA ALA A 108 8.56 -3.44 25.77
C ALA A 108 8.39 -2.13 25.00
N ALA A 109 7.15 -1.62 25.00
CA ALA A 109 6.80 -0.36 24.35
C ALA A 109 7.78 0.75 24.77
N VAL A 110 8.51 1.30 23.79
CA VAL A 110 9.29 2.53 23.99
C VAL A 110 8.29 3.64 24.31
N PRO A 111 8.37 4.28 25.49
CA PRO A 111 7.50 5.39 25.84
C PRO A 111 7.64 6.51 24.79
N ALA A 112 6.53 7.17 24.50
CA ALA A 112 6.57 8.40 23.71
C ALA A 112 7.11 9.52 24.61
N ASP A 113 8.33 9.97 24.33
CA ASP A 113 8.85 11.25 24.78
C ASP A 113 8.37 12.39 23.86
#